data_AF-A0A8J7I2L0-F1
#
_entry.id   AF-A0A8J7I2L0-F1
#
_cell.length_a   1.000
_cell.length_b   1.000
_cell.length_c   1.000
_cell.angle_alpha   90.00
_cell.angle_beta   90.00
_cell.angle_gamma   90.00
#
_symmetry.space_group_name_H-M   'P 1'
#
loop_
_entity.id
_entity.type
_entity.pdbx_description
1 polymer ?
#
loop_
_entity_poly.entity_id
_entity_poly.type
_entity_poly.pdbx_seq_one_letter_code
_entity_poly.pdbx_strand_id
1 'polypeptide(L)'
;MGKFNFLSALMFTCFLIFSAPVQAQTRLAIAESYAYLVNAGRAIRGESIVDLQESINWANSSTTRDVKDAMLQEIKNAQDYFSSASSDNACEAYAYLKNTRYRLFEGRSEEHSSLVNKCLNMDEPTYRKEIDKDLSDLFGSLR
;
A
#
# COMPACT_ATOMS: atom_id res chain seq x y z
N MET A 1 -20.76 4.80 65.85
CA MET A 1 -21.13 3.67 64.97
C MET A 1 -21.05 4.19 63.55
N GLY A 2 -20.07 3.90 62.70
CA GLY A 2 -19.34 2.64 62.53
C GLY A 2 -19.67 2.11 61.12
N LYS A 3 -18.92 2.60 60.13
CA LYS A 3 -18.79 2.23 58.70
C LYS A 3 -19.52 0.95 58.22
N PHE A 4 -20.26 1.06 57.12
CA PHE A 4 -20.52 -0.05 56.20
C PHE A 4 -19.81 0.20 54.87
N ASN A 5 -18.73 -0.56 54.66
CA ASN A 5 -18.21 -0.91 53.34
C ASN A 5 -18.96 -2.15 52.87
N PHE A 6 -19.44 -2.18 51.63
CA PHE A 6 -19.42 -3.41 50.84
C PHE A 6 -19.20 -3.07 49.38
N LEU A 7 -18.06 -3.57 48.89
CA LEU A 7 -17.60 -3.53 47.51
C LEU A 7 -18.64 -4.19 46.60
N SER A 8 -19.02 -3.51 45.52
CA SER A 8 -19.50 -4.18 44.32
C SER A 8 -18.50 -3.92 43.21
N ALA A 9 -17.61 -4.89 43.04
CA ALA A 9 -16.67 -4.97 41.94
C ALA A 9 -17.47 -5.30 40.67
N LEU A 10 -17.99 -4.27 40.00
CA LEU A 10 -18.44 -4.42 38.63
C LEU A 10 -17.17 -4.44 37.77
N MET A 11 -16.70 -5.64 37.47
CA MET A 11 -15.68 -5.89 36.45
C MET A 11 -16.22 -5.41 35.10
N PHE A 12 -16.00 -4.14 34.81
CA PHE A 12 -15.92 -3.64 33.44
C PHE A 12 -14.69 -4.28 32.82
N THR A 13 -14.89 -5.43 32.19
CA THR A 13 -13.99 -5.96 31.18
C THR A 13 -14.01 -4.96 30.02
N CYS A 14 -13.18 -3.92 30.14
CA CYS A 14 -12.75 -3.15 28.99
C CYS A 14 -12.08 -4.13 28.04
N PHE A 15 -12.82 -4.57 27.02
CA PHE A 15 -12.26 -5.05 25.78
C PHE A 15 -11.37 -3.92 25.26
N LEU A 16 -10.08 -3.96 25.61
CA LEU A 16 -9.04 -3.25 24.89
C LEU A 16 -8.94 -3.94 23.54
N ILE A 17 -9.84 -3.57 22.63
CA ILE A 17 -9.54 -3.62 21.21
C ILE A 17 -8.33 -2.70 21.08
N PHE A 18 -7.12 -3.28 21.04
CA PHE A 18 -5.95 -2.63 20.48
C PHE A 18 -6.29 -2.35 19.01
N SER A 19 -7.04 -1.28 18.80
CA SER A 19 -6.99 -0.54 17.55
C SER A 19 -5.57 -0.02 17.55
N ALA A 20 -4.66 -0.71 16.84
CA ALA A 20 -3.38 -0.11 16.53
C ALA A 20 -3.69 1.31 16.04
N PRO A 21 -3.11 2.36 16.64
CA PRO A 21 -3.36 3.70 16.16
C PRO A 21 -3.01 3.66 14.68
N VAL A 22 -3.98 4.00 13.82
CA VAL A 22 -3.73 4.29 12.41
C VAL A 22 -2.66 5.37 12.44
N GLN A 23 -1.40 4.96 12.27
CA GLN A 23 -0.28 5.87 12.31
C GLN A 23 -0.55 6.85 11.17
N ALA A 24 -0.70 8.13 11.52
CA ALA A 24 -0.94 9.16 10.52
C ALA A 24 0.17 9.05 9.48
N GLN A 25 -0.21 8.73 8.23
CA GLN A 25 0.74 8.55 7.14
C GLN A 25 1.58 9.81 7.02
N THR A 26 2.90 9.67 7.12
CA THR A 26 3.79 10.82 6.96
C THR A 26 3.69 11.33 5.53
N ARG A 27 3.90 12.64 5.35
CA ARG A 27 3.94 13.24 4.02
C ARG A 27 4.96 12.55 3.10
N LEU A 28 6.09 12.16 3.68
CA LEU A 28 7.13 11.39 3.00
C LEU A 28 6.63 10.02 2.53
N ALA A 29 5.97 9.26 3.42
CA ALA A 29 5.42 7.95 3.07
C ALA A 29 4.41 8.05 1.91
N ILE A 30 3.53 9.06 1.92
CA ILE A 30 2.57 9.28 0.83
C ILE A 30 3.29 9.57 -0.49
N ALA A 31 4.29 10.44 -0.49
CA ALA A 31 5.02 10.83 -1.69
C ALA A 31 5.83 9.65 -2.29
N GLU A 32 6.52 8.89 -1.45
CA GLU A 32 7.24 7.70 -1.89
C GLU A 32 6.28 6.63 -2.39
N SER A 33 5.19 6.35 -1.67
CA SER A 33 4.18 5.38 -2.10
C SER A 33 3.54 5.75 -3.44
N TYR A 34 3.30 7.03 -3.69
CA TYR A 34 2.87 7.52 -5.00
C TYR A 34 3.89 7.18 -6.09
N ALA A 35 5.18 7.46 -5.86
CA ALA A 35 6.22 7.18 -6.85
C ALA A 35 6.36 5.69 -7.20
N TYR A 36 6.27 4.81 -6.21
CA TYR A 36 6.24 3.37 -6.45
C TYR A 36 4.98 2.95 -7.20
N LEU A 37 3.82 3.52 -6.85
CA LEU A 37 2.56 3.18 -7.51
C LEU A 37 2.52 3.61 -8.97
N VAL A 38 3.09 4.78 -9.30
CA VAL A 38 3.29 5.21 -10.69
C VAL A 38 4.07 4.15 -11.44
N ASN A 39 5.22 3.71 -10.92
CA ASN A 39 6.05 2.70 -11.57
C ASN A 39 5.37 1.32 -11.64
N ALA A 40 4.51 0.95 -10.68
CA ALA A 40 3.66 -0.23 -10.81
C ALA A 40 2.73 -0.12 -12.03
N GLY A 41 2.05 1.00 -12.19
CA GLY A 41 1.17 1.26 -13.33
C GLY A 41 1.94 1.24 -14.66
N ARG A 42 3.13 1.86 -14.72
CA ARG A 42 4.00 1.84 -15.90
C ARG A 42 4.47 0.44 -16.26
N ALA A 43 4.93 -0.33 -15.27
CA ALA A 43 5.35 -1.72 -15.46
C ALA A 43 4.20 -2.55 -16.05
N ILE A 44 2.99 -2.47 -15.48
CA ILE A 44 1.80 -3.16 -16.00
C ILE A 44 1.55 -2.83 -17.47
N ARG A 45 1.71 -1.57 -17.86
CA ARG A 45 1.50 -1.09 -19.24
C ARG A 45 2.67 -1.37 -20.18
N GLY A 46 3.78 -1.95 -19.69
CA GLY A 46 5.00 -2.15 -20.47
C GLY A 46 5.69 -0.85 -20.86
N GLU A 47 5.48 0.22 -20.08
CA GLU A 47 6.16 1.48 -20.24
C GLU A 47 7.50 1.49 -19.50
N SER A 48 8.40 2.38 -19.90
CA SER A 48 9.65 2.60 -19.17
C SER A 48 9.39 3.01 -17.71
N ILE A 49 10.26 2.64 -16.80
CA ILE A 49 10.20 3.09 -15.40
C ILE A 49 10.70 4.55 -15.32
N VAL A 50 10.06 5.39 -14.51
CA VAL A 50 10.54 6.74 -14.21
C VAL A 50 11.41 6.76 -12.95
N ASP A 51 12.29 7.75 -12.87
CA ASP A 51 13.00 8.04 -11.63
C ASP A 51 11.99 8.35 -10.51
N LEU A 52 12.13 7.65 -9.38
CA LEU A 52 11.28 7.85 -8.22
C LEU A 52 11.34 9.30 -7.73
N GLN A 53 12.50 9.97 -7.84
CA GLN A 53 12.67 11.33 -7.35
C GLN A 53 11.79 12.33 -8.11
N GLU A 54 11.53 12.10 -9.41
CA GLU A 54 10.63 12.94 -10.21
C GLU A 54 9.20 12.89 -9.67
N SER A 55 8.67 11.68 -9.45
CA SER A 55 7.35 11.47 -8.88
C SER A 55 7.24 11.96 -7.44
N ILE A 56 8.30 11.79 -6.63
CA ILE A 56 8.37 12.30 -5.25
C ILE A 56 8.33 13.83 -5.24
N ASN A 57 9.07 14.49 -6.13
CA ASN A 57 9.09 15.95 -6.22
C ASN A 57 7.70 16.50 -6.58
N TRP A 58 7.02 15.88 -7.56
CA TRP A 58 5.64 16.23 -7.87
C TRP A 58 4.72 16.05 -6.66
N ALA A 59 4.77 14.90 -6.00
CA ALA A 59 3.91 14.61 -4.86
C ALA A 59 4.14 15.57 -3.68
N ASN A 60 5.40 15.98 -3.45
CA ASN A 60 5.74 16.96 -2.43
C ASN A 60 5.25 18.37 -2.75
N SER A 61 5.09 18.72 -4.03
CA SER A 61 4.54 20.00 -4.48
C SER A 61 3.00 20.05 -4.53
N SER A 62 2.33 18.91 -4.49
CA SER A 62 0.86 18.77 -4.63
C SER A 62 0.14 18.67 -3.29
N THR A 63 -1.16 18.97 -3.17
CA THR A 63 -1.85 18.74 -1.89
C THR A 63 -1.97 17.23 -1.59
N THR A 64 -2.07 16.83 -0.33
CA THR A 64 -2.23 15.40 0.02
C THR A 64 -3.47 14.79 -0.64
N ARG A 65 -4.54 15.58 -0.80
CA ARG A 65 -5.75 15.15 -1.51
C ARG A 65 -5.43 14.86 -2.98
N ASP A 66 -4.76 15.78 -3.67
CA ASP A 66 -4.46 15.63 -5.10
C ASP A 66 -3.52 14.44 -5.35
N VAL A 67 -2.57 14.18 -4.43
CA VAL A 67 -1.73 12.97 -4.50
C VAL A 67 -2.57 11.70 -4.34
N LYS A 68 -3.49 11.66 -3.36
CA LYS A 68 -4.38 10.51 -3.17
C LYS A 68 -5.30 10.28 -4.37
N ASP A 69 -5.84 11.35 -4.96
CA ASP A 69 -6.66 11.27 -6.17
C ASP A 69 -5.85 10.71 -7.35
N ALA A 70 -4.60 11.13 -7.52
CA ALA A 70 -3.70 10.59 -8.52
C ALA A 70 -3.34 9.10 -8.26
N MET A 71 -3.12 8.72 -7.00
CA MET A 71 -2.92 7.31 -6.62
C MET A 71 -4.14 6.45 -6.96
N LEU A 72 -5.36 6.93 -6.64
CA LEU A 72 -6.60 6.24 -6.99
C LEU A 72 -6.76 6.10 -8.50
N GLN A 73 -6.35 7.11 -9.27
CA GLN A 73 -6.38 7.04 -10.73
C GLN A 73 -5.35 6.04 -11.28
N GLU A 74 -4.12 6.02 -10.76
CA GLU A 74 -3.11 5.03 -11.17
C GLU A 74 -3.52 3.60 -10.83
N ILE A 75 -4.20 3.37 -9.69
CA ILE A 75 -4.73 2.03 -9.35
C ILE A 75 -5.78 1.58 -10.34
N LYS A 76 -6.72 2.46 -10.73
CA LYS A 76 -7.73 2.13 -11.74
C LYS A 76 -7.07 1.81 -13.09
N ASN A 77 -6.13 2.65 -13.52
CA ASN A 77 -5.37 2.40 -14.74
C ASN A 77 -4.65 1.04 -14.66
N ALA A 78 -3.95 0.76 -13.56
CA ALA A 78 -3.29 -0.52 -13.34
C ALA A 78 -4.28 -1.70 -13.44
N GLN A 79 -5.44 -1.61 -12.80
CA GLN A 79 -6.49 -2.65 -12.88
C GLN A 79 -6.97 -2.90 -14.31
N ASP A 80 -7.17 -1.84 -15.10
CA ASP A 80 -7.65 -1.93 -16.49
C ASP A 80 -6.66 -2.68 -17.39
N TYR A 81 -5.35 -2.49 -17.19
CA TYR A 81 -4.31 -3.09 -18.02
C TYR A 81 -3.73 -4.40 -17.48
N PHE A 82 -3.93 -4.72 -16.19
CA PHE A 82 -3.24 -5.83 -15.54
C PHE A 82 -3.48 -7.20 -16.19
N SER A 83 -4.70 -7.44 -16.68
CA SER A 83 -5.04 -8.69 -17.38
C SER A 83 -4.18 -8.95 -18.63
N SER A 84 -3.62 -7.90 -19.23
CA SER A 84 -2.78 -7.96 -20.44
C SER A 84 -1.27 -7.90 -20.18
N ALA A 85 -0.86 -7.74 -18.92
CA ALA A 85 0.56 -7.64 -18.56
C ALA A 85 1.29 -8.99 -18.82
N SER A 86 2.49 -8.90 -19.39
CA SER A 86 3.43 -10.03 -19.46
C SER A 86 3.87 -10.45 -18.06
N SER A 87 4.38 -11.67 -17.90
CA SER A 87 4.86 -12.16 -16.60
C SER A 87 5.97 -11.27 -16.02
N ASP A 88 6.93 -10.83 -16.85
CA ASP A 88 8.02 -9.96 -16.40
C ASP A 88 7.49 -8.61 -15.91
N ASN A 89 6.59 -8.00 -16.68
CA ASN A 89 5.94 -6.73 -16.31
C ASN A 89 5.09 -6.86 -15.05
N ALA A 90 4.37 -7.98 -14.90
CA ALA A 90 3.60 -8.28 -13.71
C ALA A 90 4.49 -8.42 -12.47
N CYS A 91 5.66 -9.06 -12.59
CA CYS A 91 6.59 -9.20 -11.48
C CYS A 91 7.33 -7.90 -11.11
N GLU A 92 7.61 -7.04 -12.08
CA GLU A 92 8.05 -5.67 -11.80
C GLU A 92 6.96 -4.89 -11.04
N ALA A 93 5.72 -4.97 -11.52
CA ALA A 93 4.59 -4.33 -10.86
C ALA A 93 4.33 -4.87 -9.45
N TYR A 94 4.49 -6.18 -9.24
CA TYR A 94 4.41 -6.83 -7.93
C TYR A 94 5.33 -6.15 -6.92
N ALA A 95 6.60 -5.98 -7.29
CA ALA A 95 7.59 -5.38 -6.41
C ALA A 95 7.26 -3.91 -6.08
N TYR A 96 6.79 -3.15 -7.08
CA TYR A 96 6.34 -1.78 -6.85
C TYR A 96 5.12 -1.72 -5.92
N LEU A 97 4.09 -2.54 -6.15
CA LEU A 97 2.87 -2.56 -5.34
C LEU A 97 3.12 -2.98 -3.90
N LYS A 98 3.97 -3.99 -3.67
CA LYS A 98 4.39 -4.39 -2.32
C LYS A 98 5.07 -3.24 -1.60
N ASN A 99 6.01 -2.56 -2.26
CA ASN A 99 6.66 -1.40 -1.66
C ASN A 99 5.72 -0.21 -1.45
N THR A 100 4.74 0.03 -2.33
CA THR A 100 3.67 1.01 -2.08
C THR A 100 2.92 0.68 -0.79
N ARG A 101 2.50 -0.59 -0.60
CA ARG A 101 1.80 -1.06 0.61
C ARG A 101 2.66 -0.95 1.86
N TYR A 102 3.90 -1.44 1.80
CA TYR A 102 4.82 -1.42 2.93
C TYR A 102 5.06 0.00 3.44
N ARG A 103 5.20 0.97 2.53
CA ARG A 103 5.37 2.37 2.90
C ARG A 103 4.08 2.98 3.49
N LEU A 104 2.92 2.70 2.88
CA LEU A 104 1.64 3.28 3.33
C LEU A 104 1.15 2.74 4.67
N PHE A 105 1.41 1.46 4.96
CA PHE A 105 0.75 0.76 6.07
C PHE A 105 1.71 0.19 7.10
N GLU A 106 2.97 -0.05 6.74
CA GLU A 106 3.95 -0.72 7.60
C GLU A 106 5.17 0.15 7.92
N GLY A 107 5.29 1.32 7.29
CA GLY A 107 6.42 2.24 7.49
C GLY A 107 7.78 1.65 7.09
N ARG A 108 7.80 0.68 6.17
CA ARG A 108 9.01 -0.02 5.72
C ARG A 108 9.06 -0.15 4.20
N SER A 109 10.17 -0.68 3.69
CA SER A 109 10.32 -1.10 2.29
C SER A 109 11.16 -2.37 2.21
N GLU A 110 11.05 -3.10 1.11
CA GLU A 110 11.93 -4.21 0.78
C GLU A 110 12.71 -3.91 -0.51
N GLU A 111 13.82 -4.61 -0.68
CA GLU A 111 14.65 -4.47 -1.87
C GLU A 111 13.85 -4.95 -3.11
N HIS A 112 13.86 -4.12 -4.15
CA HIS A 112 12.99 -4.31 -5.32
C HIS A 112 13.30 -5.60 -6.05
N SER A 113 14.58 -5.90 -6.30
CA SER A 113 14.99 -7.11 -7.01
C SER A 113 14.63 -8.39 -6.24
N SER A 114 14.65 -8.36 -4.91
CA SER A 114 14.20 -9.45 -4.04
C SER A 114 12.71 -9.73 -4.23
N LEU A 115 11.88 -8.70 -4.32
CA LEU A 115 10.44 -8.86 -4.56
C LEU A 115 10.15 -9.33 -5.99
N VAL A 116 10.89 -8.85 -6.99
CA VAL A 116 10.79 -9.35 -8.37
C VAL A 116 11.15 -10.83 -8.42
N ASN A 117 12.30 -11.20 -7.84
CA ASN A 117 12.75 -12.60 -7.76
C ASN A 117 11.75 -13.48 -7.01
N LYS A 118 11.13 -12.96 -5.95
CA LYS A 118 10.07 -13.67 -5.24
C LYS A 118 8.88 -13.95 -6.16
N CYS A 119 8.42 -12.97 -6.95
CA CYS A 119 7.34 -13.14 -7.92
C CYS A 119 7.70 -14.14 -9.03
N LEU A 120 8.91 -14.06 -9.57
CA LEU A 120 9.39 -14.97 -10.63
C LEU A 120 9.45 -16.44 -10.17
N ASN A 121 9.53 -16.69 -8.87
CA ASN A 121 9.48 -18.03 -8.27
C ASN A 121 8.06 -18.49 -7.87
N MET A 122 7.04 -17.67 -8.10
CA MET A 122 5.63 -18.07 -7.94
C MET A 122 5.05 -18.59 -9.25
N ASP A 123 4.05 -19.46 -9.17
CA ASP A 123 3.22 -19.76 -10.33
C ASP A 123 2.34 -18.55 -10.72
N GLU A 124 2.01 -18.46 -12.01
CA GLU A 124 1.25 -17.33 -12.56
C GLU A 124 -0.09 -17.06 -11.86
N PRO A 125 -0.94 -18.07 -11.61
CA PRO A 125 -2.16 -17.87 -10.84
C PRO A 125 -1.91 -17.23 -9.46
N THR A 126 -0.85 -17.64 -8.76
CA THR A 126 -0.52 -17.13 -7.43
C THR A 126 -0.12 -15.67 -7.47
N TYR A 127 0.88 -15.28 -8.27
CA TYR A 127 1.31 -13.88 -8.28
C TYR A 127 0.20 -12.97 -8.82
N ARG A 128 -0.59 -13.43 -9.80
CA ARG A 128 -1.69 -12.61 -10.34
C ARG A 128 -2.73 -12.31 -9.29
N LYS A 129 -3.07 -13.29 -8.46
CA LYS A 129 -3.97 -13.11 -7.33
C LYS A 129 -3.39 -12.16 -6.27
N GLU A 130 -2.10 -12.22 -6.00
CA GLU A 130 -1.46 -11.28 -5.07
C GLU A 130 -1.50 -9.83 -5.59
N ILE A 131 -1.21 -9.62 -6.87
CA ILE A 131 -1.25 -8.27 -7.50
C ILE A 131 -2.67 -7.72 -7.49
N ASP A 132 -3.67 -8.51 -7.90
CA ASP A 132 -5.08 -8.09 -7.89
C ASP A 132 -5.56 -7.71 -6.48
N LYS A 133 -5.14 -8.50 -5.48
CA LYS A 133 -5.37 -8.19 -4.08
C LYS A 133 -4.68 -6.89 -3.65
N ASP A 134 -3.43 -6.67 -4.02
CA ASP A 134 -2.69 -5.46 -3.67
C ASP A 134 -3.35 -4.21 -4.27
N LEU A 135 -3.75 -4.27 -5.55
CA LEU A 135 -4.50 -3.19 -6.21
C LEU A 135 -5.83 -2.91 -5.50
N SER A 136 -6.58 -3.96 -5.17
CA SER A 136 -7.88 -3.83 -4.48
C SER A 136 -7.76 -3.28 -3.06
N ASP A 137 -6.80 -3.79 -2.28
CA ASP A 137 -6.55 -3.33 -0.91
C ASP A 137 -6.08 -1.86 -0.90
N LEU A 138 -5.21 -1.47 -1.85
CA LEU A 138 -4.77 -0.08 -2.02
C LEU A 138 -5.94 0.84 -2.38
N PHE A 139 -6.78 0.43 -3.33
CA PHE A 139 -7.96 1.20 -3.73
C PHE A 139 -8.90 1.44 -2.55
N GLY A 140 -9.21 0.39 -1.80
CA GLY A 140 -10.10 0.46 -0.64
C GLY A 140 -9.54 1.30 0.51
N SER A 141 -8.21 1.39 0.63
CA SER A 141 -7.56 2.13 1.72
C SER A 141 -7.36 3.62 1.43
N LEU A 142 -7.37 4.03 0.15
CA LEU A 142 -7.17 5.42 -0.27
C LEU A 142 -8.47 6.20 -0.49
N ARG A 143 -9.59 5.49 -0.62
CA ARG A 143 -10.94 6.05 -0.78
C ARG A 143 -11.54 6.47 0.57
#